data_AF-A0A2E2PJ09-F1
#
_entry.id   AF-A0A2E2PJ09-F1
#
_cell.length_a   1.000
_cell.length_b   1.000
_cell.length_c   1.000
_cell.angle_alpha   90.00
_cell.angle_beta   90.00
_cell.angle_gamma   90.00
#
_symmetry.space_group_name_H-M   'P 1'
#
loop_
_entity.id
_entity.type
_entity.pdbx_description
1 polymer ?
#
loop_
_entity_poly.entity_id
_entity_poly.type
_entity_poly.pdbx_seq_one_letter_code
_entity_poly.pdbx_strand_id
1 'polypeptide(L)'
;MFNSKLLLKVFNFTVGEKMEISAKNQIKGKVKNVTHGQSYSQIAIEQTDADGNETGSFIHAAIPVDIAKKMALVKDTHVIAIFPAATVIVAKEN
;
A
#
# COMPACT_ATOMS: atom_id res chain seq x y z
N MET A 1 21.13 27.13 12.73
CA MET A 1 20.18 26.90 13.85
C MET A 1 18.79 26.87 13.24
N PHE A 2 18.32 25.68 12.83
CA PHE A 2 17.03 25.55 12.14
C PHE A 2 15.90 25.47 13.17
N ASN A 3 14.90 26.34 12.97
CA ASN A 3 13.85 26.65 13.93
C ASN A 3 12.87 25.47 14.04
N SER A 4 12.81 24.84 15.23
CA SER A 4 11.99 23.64 15.50
C SER A 4 10.49 23.86 15.33
N LYS A 5 10.02 25.12 15.28
CA LYS A 5 8.62 25.47 15.03
C LYS A 5 8.19 25.39 13.56
N LEU A 6 9.12 25.37 12.60
CA LEU A 6 8.77 25.20 11.18
C LEU A 6 8.61 23.72 10.79
N LEU A 7 9.31 22.82 11.48
CA LEU A 7 9.10 21.37 11.32
C LEU A 7 7.70 20.93 11.82
N LEU A 8 7.16 21.64 12.81
CA LEU A 8 5.88 21.31 13.44
C LEU A 8 4.65 21.79 12.64
N LYS A 9 4.84 22.50 11.52
CA LYS A 9 3.74 22.85 10.58
C LYS A 9 3.60 21.88 9.40
N VAL A 10 4.53 20.93 9.27
CA VAL A 10 4.42 19.81 8.32
C VAL A 10 3.64 18.64 8.94
N PHE A 11 3.30 18.74 10.23
CA PHE A 11 2.61 17.72 11.00
C PHE A 11 1.43 18.37 11.73
N ASN A 12 0.24 18.35 11.12
CA ASN A 12 -1.03 17.99 11.78
C ASN A 12 -2.30 18.53 11.09
N PHE A 13 -3.11 17.56 10.66
CA PHE A 13 -4.56 17.37 10.90
C PHE A 13 -5.61 18.11 10.05
N THR A 14 -6.44 17.32 9.34
CA THR A 14 -7.92 17.40 9.42
C THR A 14 -8.56 16.08 8.98
N VAL A 15 -9.70 15.76 9.60
CA VAL A 15 -10.43 14.48 9.60
C VAL A 15 -10.83 13.99 8.19
N GLY A 16 -10.43 12.76 7.84
CA GLY A 16 -10.67 12.10 6.55
C GLY A 16 -9.42 11.36 6.09
N GLU A 17 -9.05 10.29 6.80
CA GLU A 17 -7.69 9.74 6.88
C GLU A 17 -7.03 9.40 5.52
N LYS A 18 -6.37 10.38 4.91
CA LYS A 18 -5.28 10.15 3.97
C LYS A 18 -4.06 9.75 4.81
N MET A 19 -3.63 8.49 4.67
CA MET A 19 -2.40 7.99 5.27
C MET A 19 -1.22 8.93 4.98
N GLU A 20 -0.63 9.53 6.02
CA GLU A 20 0.62 10.28 5.92
C GLU A 20 1.79 9.28 5.90
N ILE A 21 2.15 8.82 4.71
CA ILE A 21 3.24 7.87 4.49
C ILE A 21 4.33 8.52 3.63
N SER A 22 5.59 8.39 4.03
CA SER A 22 6.74 8.93 3.28
C SER A 22 7.04 8.17 1.97
N ALA A 23 6.39 7.03 1.76
CA ALA A 23 6.52 6.22 0.57
C ALA A 23 5.91 6.92 -0.65
N LYS A 24 6.74 7.12 -1.67
CA LYS A 24 6.36 7.80 -2.92
C LYS A 24 5.53 6.93 -3.85
N ASN A 25 5.66 5.60 -3.76
CA ASN A 25 4.89 4.68 -4.59
C ASN A 25 3.66 4.21 -3.82
N GLN A 26 2.49 4.60 -4.32
CA GLN A 26 1.19 4.23 -3.79
C GLN A 26 0.31 3.81 -4.97
N ILE A 27 -0.14 2.56 -4.97
CA ILE A 27 -0.93 2.01 -6.07
C ILE A 27 -2.27 1.54 -5.50
N LYS A 28 -3.36 2.14 -5.99
CA LYS A 28 -4.71 1.70 -5.64
C LYS A 28 -4.97 0.33 -6.25
N GLY A 29 -5.66 -0.51 -5.51
CA GLY A 29 -6.08 -1.79 -6.02
C GLY A 29 -7.15 -2.45 -5.16
N LYS A 30 -7.53 -3.63 -5.60
CA LYS A 30 -8.56 -4.44 -4.97
C LYS A 30 -8.04 -5.84 -4.73
N VAL A 31 -8.24 -6.34 -3.51
CA VAL A 31 -7.76 -7.67 -3.12
C VAL A 31 -8.56 -8.72 -3.89
N LYS A 32 -7.86 -9.59 -4.63
CA LYS A 32 -8.48 -10.70 -5.37
C LYS A 32 -8.36 -12.03 -4.66
N ASN A 33 -7.26 -12.23 -3.95
CA ASN A 33 -7.02 -13.46 -3.20
C ASN A 33 -6.16 -13.18 -1.97
N VAL A 34 -6.44 -13.92 -0.90
CA VAL A 34 -5.66 -13.93 0.34
C VAL A 34 -5.41 -15.38 0.71
N THR A 35 -4.14 -15.77 0.78
CA THR A 35 -3.72 -17.12 1.18
C THR A 35 -2.92 -17.02 2.46
N HIS A 36 -3.48 -17.49 3.58
CA HIS A 36 -2.80 -17.48 4.87
C HIS A 36 -1.85 -18.67 5.00
N GLY A 37 -0.56 -18.40 5.16
CA GLY A 37 0.44 -19.37 5.60
C GLY A 37 0.57 -19.42 7.12
N GLN A 38 1.66 -20.03 7.62
CA GLN A 38 1.93 -20.08 9.07
C GLN A 38 2.32 -18.72 9.65
N SER A 39 3.20 -17.97 8.97
CA SER A 39 3.72 -16.68 9.47
C SER A 39 3.33 -15.49 8.59
N TYR A 40 3.20 -15.70 7.28
CA TYR A 40 2.83 -14.67 6.31
C TYR A 40 1.61 -15.08 5.50
N SER A 41 0.82 -14.08 5.13
CA SER A 41 -0.28 -14.17 4.18
C SER A 41 0.18 -13.61 2.84
N GLN A 42 -0.01 -14.38 1.78
CA GLN A 42 0.18 -13.92 0.42
C GLN A 42 -1.11 -13.24 -0.03
N ILE A 43 -1.00 -11.99 -0.48
CA ILE A 43 -2.13 -11.17 -0.91
C ILE A 43 -1.91 -10.78 -2.37
N ALA A 44 -2.86 -11.13 -3.23
CA ALA A 44 -2.90 -10.69 -4.61
C ALA A 44 -3.84 -9.48 -4.72
N ILE A 45 -3.29 -8.35 -5.18
CA ILE A 45 -3.99 -7.08 -5.35
C ILE A 45 -4.04 -6.78 -6.84
N GLU A 46 -5.23 -6.65 -7.40
CA GLU A 46 -5.39 -6.17 -8.77
C GLU A 46 -5.41 -4.63 -8.76
N GLN A 47 -4.57 -4.03 -9.60
CA GLN A 47 -4.47 -2.58 -9.71
C GLN A 47 -5.75 -2.01 -10.32
N THR A 48 -6.19 -0.88 -9.79
CA THR A 48 -7.34 -0.14 -10.30
C THR A 48 -6.90 1.18 -10.95
N ASP A 49 -7.61 1.61 -11.99
CA ASP A 49 -7.41 2.92 -12.62
C ASP A 49 -7.94 4.08 -11.74
N ALA A 50 -7.98 5.29 -12.30
CA ALA A 50 -8.48 6.48 -11.61
C ALA A 50 -9.98 6.40 -11.27
N ASP A 51 -10.75 5.66 -12.07
CA ASP A 51 -12.19 5.47 -11.96
C ASP A 51 -12.56 4.25 -11.10
N GLY A 52 -11.56 3.47 -10.66
CA GLY A 52 -11.73 2.30 -9.81
C GLY A 52 -11.91 0.99 -10.59
N ASN A 53 -11.74 0.99 -11.92
CA ASN A 53 -11.85 -0.22 -12.72
C ASN A 53 -10.57 -1.05 -12.65
N GLU A 54 -10.74 -2.36 -12.65
CA GLU A 54 -9.66 -3.33 -12.60
C GLU A 54 -8.89 -3.36 -13.93
N THR A 55 -7.55 -3.34 -13.85
CA THR A 55 -6.68 -3.16 -15.02
C THR A 55 -6.07 -4.46 -15.54
N GLY A 56 -6.27 -5.59 -14.88
CA GLY A 56 -5.58 -6.85 -15.17
C GLY A 56 -4.14 -6.93 -14.69
N SER A 57 -3.60 -5.87 -14.06
CA SER A 57 -2.24 -5.84 -13.50
C SER A 57 -2.25 -6.19 -12.02
N PHE A 58 -1.29 -7.01 -11.57
CA PHE A 58 -1.29 -7.56 -10.21
C PHE A 58 -0.05 -7.17 -9.40
N ILE A 59 -0.27 -6.91 -8.11
CA ILE A 59 0.77 -6.76 -7.09
C ILE A 59 0.61 -7.90 -6.11
N HIS A 60 1.69 -8.64 -5.88
CA HIS A 60 1.75 -9.68 -4.85
C HIS A 60 2.51 -9.16 -3.63
N ALA A 61 1.88 -9.24 -2.46
CA ALA A 61 2.45 -8.80 -1.20
C ALA A 61 2.43 -9.92 -0.16
N ALA A 62 3.51 -10.03 0.62
CA ALA A 62 3.60 -10.91 1.77
C ALA A 62 3.44 -10.08 3.05
N ILE A 63 2.35 -10.31 3.80
CA ILE A 63 2.00 -9.55 5.00
C ILE A 63 1.94 -10.52 6.19
N PRO A 64 2.51 -10.20 7.37
CA PRO A 64 2.36 -11.03 8.56
C PRO A 64 0.90 -11.40 8.84
N VAL A 65 0.63 -12.65 9.20
CA VAL A 65 -0.74 -13.20 9.30
C VAL A 65 -1.59 -12.45 10.33
N ASP A 66 -0.99 -12.07 11.45
CA ASP A 66 -1.63 -11.28 12.51
C ASP A 66 -2.08 -9.90 12.00
N ILE A 67 -1.23 -9.22 11.23
CA ILE A 67 -1.55 -7.92 10.61
C ILE A 67 -2.62 -8.07 9.54
N ALA A 68 -2.50 -9.05 8.64
CA ALA A 68 -3.48 -9.29 7.58
C ALA A 68 -4.88 -9.57 8.15
N LYS A 69 -4.97 -10.36 9.22
CA LYS A 69 -6.22 -10.63 9.95
C LYS A 69 -6.74 -9.39 10.66
N LYS A 70 -5.88 -8.62 11.35
CA LYS A 70 -6.25 -7.39 12.05
C LYS A 70 -6.82 -6.34 11.10
N MET A 71 -6.24 -6.23 9.90
CA MET A 71 -6.71 -5.33 8.84
C MET A 71 -7.95 -5.85 8.09
N ALA A 72 -8.43 -7.05 8.44
CA ALA A 72 -9.54 -7.72 7.76
C ALA A 72 -9.36 -7.77 6.23
N LEU A 73 -8.13 -8.02 5.77
CA LEU A 73 -7.85 -8.14 4.34
C LEU A 73 -8.53 -9.39 3.81
N VAL A 74 -9.59 -9.19 3.03
CA VAL A 74 -10.39 -10.25 2.41
C VAL A 74 -10.57 -9.94 0.93
N LYS A 75 -11.13 -10.89 0.19
CA LYS A 75 -11.49 -10.67 -1.21
C LYS A 75 -12.41 -9.45 -1.35
N ASP A 76 -12.18 -8.69 -2.40
CA ASP A 76 -12.90 -7.47 -2.77
C ASP A 76 -12.65 -6.23 -1.87
N THR A 77 -11.75 -6.31 -0.89
CA THR A 77 -11.31 -5.15 -0.12
C THR A 77 -10.50 -4.18 -0.99
N HIS A 78 -10.86 -2.89 -0.96
CA HIS A 78 -10.07 -1.83 -1.59
C HIS A 78 -8.88 -1.48 -0.73
N VAL A 79 -7.69 -1.45 -1.33
CA VAL A 79 -6.42 -1.25 -0.64
C VAL A 79 -5.51 -0.33 -1.43
N ILE A 80 -4.49 0.20 -0.75
CA ILE A 80 -3.39 0.93 -1.37
C ILE A 80 -2.13 0.14 -1.09
N ALA A 81 -1.49 -0.38 -2.14
CA ALA A 81 -0.18 -0.98 -2.06
C ALA A 81 0.87 0.12 -1.92
N ILE A 82 1.69 0.04 -0.87
CA ILE A 82 2.64 1.09 -0.49
C ILE A 82 4.02 0.44 -0.39
N PHE A 83 5.00 1.00 -1.09
CA PHE A 83 6.39 0.55 -1.00
C PHE A 83 7.39 1.70 -1.24
N PRO A 84 8.55 1.69 -0.57
CA PRO A 84 9.59 2.69 -0.81
C PRO A 84 10.15 2.60 -2.23
N ALA A 85 10.55 3.73 -2.81
CA ALA A 85 11.23 3.73 -4.11
C ALA A 85 12.59 3.00 -4.06
N ALA A 86 13.25 3.02 -2.90
CA ALA A 86 14.56 2.38 -2.71
C ALA A 86 14.54 0.85 -2.83
N THR A 87 13.36 0.20 -2.78
CA THR A 87 13.23 -1.26 -2.91
C THR A 87 12.86 -1.71 -4.33
N VAL A 88 12.71 -0.78 -5.27
CA VAL A 88 12.34 -1.07 -6.66
C VAL A 88 13.59 -1.24 -7.50
N ILE A 89 13.69 -2.36 -8.20
CA ILE A 89 14.75 -2.62 -9.18
C ILE A 89 14.13 -2.43 -10.57
N VAL A 90 14.76 -1.59 -11.40
CA VAL A 90 14.34 -1.35 -12.79
C VAL A 90 15.34 -2.00 -13.73
N ALA A 91 14.85 -2.84 -14.64
CA ALA A 91 15.61 -3.40 -15.74
C ALA A 91 15.06 -2.84 -17.06
N LYS A 92 15.96 -2.52 -18.00
CA LYS A 92 15.61 -2.11 -19.37
C LYS A 92 15.78 -3.33 -20.29
N GLU A 93 14.75 -3.61 -21.09
CA GLU A 93 14.83 -4.58 -22.18
C GLU A 93 15.27 -3.88 -23.48
N ASN A 94 16.00 -4.58 -24.35
CA ASN A 94 16.54 -4.06 -25.62
C ASN A 94 15.63 -4.44 -26.80
#